data_AF-T0CED7-F1
#
_entry.id   AF-T0CED7-F1
#
_cell.length_a   1.000
_cell.length_b   1.000
_cell.length_c   1.000
_cell.angle_alpha   90.00
_cell.angle_beta   90.00
_cell.angle_gamma   90.00
#
_symmetry.space_group_name_H-M   'P 1'
#
loop_
_entity.id
_entity.type
_entity.pdbx_description
1 polymer ?
#
loop_
_entity_poly.entity_id
_entity_poly.type
_entity_poly.pdbx_seq_one_letter_code
_entity_poly.pdbx_strand_id
1 'polypeptide(L)'
;MRNLMLALMLLVSSNILATNPNSINEKFNNRFSFERDDSGKLIAVRDRTIRTKFKFKDYVEYIKNSILNEQALMSQSGLTGNYEAEVEGLFETGHNFLGNDFQTQKNVKRVVSSMRAFEGIDFNAIFADKEFNNLIEEFGSKVKEAFYYIDPTIIAKPDNATFFYRKNVTYKVVNWALNQARKRLSTVPALNTAFYIITETEKLFRTRRYYHQNLLLHYLEFSAPTDLGLTKEEVDLVYSSIYESRIDWIAFWESNSAKLNWPRYGTANFYSKFRTATNRFRSYRSKYSEIGERINYSFQEVTLDGERVIVNLFDGNHTFDKSPAIAYSYDRPNRVKRLRSVLTLAGLGLSFVPLPSIIKDNVDGFIKSYYKQQQITEGALIGYFEMNDDDYMLREIRSQYINPFM
;
A
#
# COMPACT_ATOMS: atom_id res chain seq x y z
N MET A 1 18.54 -53.66 24.96
CA MET A 1 18.90 -52.22 24.95
C MET A 1 19.61 -51.77 23.66
N ARG A 2 20.50 -52.55 23.06
CA ARG A 2 21.23 -52.17 21.83
C ARG A 2 20.33 -51.97 20.59
N ASN A 3 19.23 -52.72 20.48
CA ASN A 3 18.27 -52.58 19.36
C ASN A 3 17.26 -51.43 19.55
N LEU A 4 17.13 -50.87 20.76
CA LEU A 4 16.23 -49.73 21.02
C LEU A 4 16.91 -48.39 20.63
N MET A 5 18.23 -48.33 20.74
CA MET A 5 19.02 -47.15 20.33
C MET A 5 19.11 -46.98 18.80
N LEU A 6 19.13 -48.07 18.04
CA LEU A 6 19.09 -48.01 16.56
C LEU A 6 17.71 -47.57 16.04
N ALA A 7 16.62 -47.97 16.70
CA ALA A 7 15.27 -47.51 16.36
C ALA A 7 15.07 -46.02 16.71
N LEU A 8 15.67 -45.53 17.81
CA LEU A 8 15.63 -44.10 18.15
C LEU A 8 16.52 -43.24 17.24
N MET A 9 17.64 -43.75 16.72
CA MET A 9 18.48 -43.02 15.76
C MET A 9 17.87 -42.97 14.34
N LEU A 10 17.08 -43.97 13.95
CA LEU A 10 16.35 -43.97 12.67
C LEU A 10 15.08 -43.10 12.68
N LEU A 11 14.56 -42.74 13.86
CA LEU A 11 13.40 -41.84 14.01
C LEU A 11 13.78 -40.36 14.06
N VAL A 12 15.08 -40.03 14.11
CA VAL A 12 15.58 -38.63 14.04
C VAL A 12 16.06 -38.28 12.62
N SER A 13 16.08 -39.23 11.69
CA SER A 13 16.65 -39.07 10.33
C SER A 13 15.62 -38.94 9.20
N SER A 14 14.38 -38.53 9.47
CA SER A 14 13.39 -38.29 8.40
C SER A 14 12.51 -37.08 8.71
N ASN A 15 12.98 -35.90 8.29
CA ASN A 15 12.21 -34.72 7.86
C ASN A 15 13.05 -33.42 7.85
N ILE A 16 14.38 -33.51 7.84
CA ILE A 16 15.18 -32.46 7.23
C ILE A 16 15.39 -32.90 5.79
N LEU A 17 14.32 -32.79 4.98
CA LEU A 17 14.53 -32.48 3.58
C LEU A 17 15.44 -31.25 3.61
N ALA A 18 16.63 -31.37 3.06
CA ALA A 18 17.43 -30.22 2.70
C ALA A 18 16.56 -29.43 1.71
N THR A 19 15.73 -28.53 2.23
CA THR A 19 15.04 -27.56 1.41
C THR A 19 16.16 -26.77 0.77
N ASN A 20 16.15 -26.78 -0.57
CA ASN A 20 16.95 -25.82 -1.29
C ASN A 20 16.58 -24.45 -0.69
N PRO A 21 17.54 -23.65 -0.17
CA PRO A 21 17.27 -22.33 0.40
C PRO A 21 16.51 -21.41 -0.57
N ASN A 22 16.56 -21.74 -1.87
CA ASN A 22 15.85 -21.04 -2.93
C ASN A 22 14.51 -21.70 -3.31
N SER A 23 14.05 -22.71 -2.57
CA SER A 23 12.74 -23.33 -2.83
C SER A 23 11.62 -22.36 -2.45
N ILE A 24 10.56 -22.33 -3.28
CA ILE A 24 9.39 -21.47 -3.07
C ILE A 24 8.75 -21.72 -1.69
N ASN A 25 8.74 -22.97 -1.23
CA ASN A 25 8.22 -23.38 0.07
C ASN A 25 9.04 -22.74 1.22
N GLU A 26 10.37 -22.72 1.12
CA GLU A 26 11.21 -22.08 2.14
C GLU A 26 11.01 -20.55 2.17
N LYS A 27 10.98 -19.89 1.00
CA LYS A 27 10.69 -18.45 0.92
C LYS A 27 9.31 -18.12 1.48
N PHE A 28 8.30 -18.92 1.14
CA PHE A 28 6.96 -18.81 1.71
C PHE A 28 6.97 -18.97 3.23
N ASN A 29 7.63 -20.00 3.77
CA ASN A 29 7.66 -20.25 5.22
C ASN A 29 8.49 -19.22 5.98
N ASN A 30 9.51 -18.64 5.37
CA ASN A 30 10.23 -17.51 5.95
C ASN A 30 9.31 -16.28 6.09
N ARG A 31 8.35 -16.14 5.18
CA ARG A 31 7.41 -15.02 5.17
C ARG A 31 6.16 -15.27 5.99
N PHE A 32 5.54 -16.43 5.85
CA PHE A 32 4.20 -16.73 6.33
C PHE A 32 4.17 -17.97 7.23
N SER A 33 3.15 -18.03 8.08
CA SER A 33 2.81 -19.21 8.86
C SER A 33 1.33 -19.44 8.96
N PHE A 34 0.96 -20.71 9.07
CA PHE A 34 -0.41 -21.14 9.33
C PHE A 34 -0.63 -21.40 10.80
N GLU A 35 -1.76 -20.92 11.30
CA GLU A 35 -2.32 -21.31 12.57
C GLU A 35 -3.46 -22.29 12.30
N ARG A 36 -3.42 -23.46 12.94
CA ARG A 36 -4.42 -24.53 12.78
C ARG A 36 -5.02 -24.88 14.13
N ASP A 37 -6.27 -25.33 14.17
CA ASP A 37 -6.91 -25.83 15.40
C ASP A 37 -6.47 -27.26 15.72
N ASP A 38 -6.96 -27.79 16.84
CA ASP A 38 -6.68 -29.16 17.29
C ASP A 38 -7.16 -30.23 16.29
N SER A 39 -8.08 -29.88 15.39
CA SER A 39 -8.56 -30.74 14.30
C SER A 39 -7.73 -30.63 13.02
N GLY A 40 -6.72 -29.76 13.00
CA GLY A 40 -5.87 -29.47 11.85
C GLY A 40 -6.44 -28.45 10.87
N LYS A 41 -7.61 -27.86 11.14
CA LYS A 41 -8.26 -26.89 10.25
C LYS A 41 -7.54 -25.54 10.30
N LEU A 42 -7.32 -24.93 9.14
CA LEU A 42 -6.71 -23.60 9.03
C LEU A 42 -7.58 -22.50 9.71
N ILE A 43 -7.01 -21.89 10.74
CA ILE A 43 -7.59 -20.79 11.54
C ILE A 43 -7.12 -19.43 11.01
N ALA A 44 -5.83 -19.28 10.72
CA ALA A 44 -5.25 -17.99 10.34
C ALA A 44 -4.01 -18.15 9.47
N VAL A 45 -3.74 -17.14 8.66
CA VAL A 45 -2.45 -16.94 7.98
C VAL A 45 -1.80 -15.69 8.56
N ARG A 46 -0.55 -15.85 9.02
CA ARG A 46 0.24 -14.81 9.64
C ARG A 46 1.45 -14.46 8.79
N ASP A 47 1.77 -13.18 8.66
CA ASP A 47 3.05 -12.71 8.12
C ASP A 47 4.06 -12.53 9.27
N ARG A 48 5.17 -13.27 9.22
CA ARG A 48 6.24 -13.31 10.22
C ARG A 48 7.13 -12.06 10.18
N THR A 49 7.18 -11.37 9.04
CA THR A 49 8.03 -10.19 8.83
C THR A 49 7.40 -8.91 9.33
N ILE A 50 6.07 -8.93 9.53
CA ILE A 50 5.32 -7.83 10.15
C ILE A 50 5.86 -7.62 11.57
N ARG A 51 6.68 -6.57 11.72
CA ARG A 51 7.18 -6.16 13.04
C ARG A 51 6.00 -5.76 13.91
N THR A 52 5.95 -6.31 15.13
CA THR A 52 4.99 -5.93 16.17
C THR A 52 5.34 -4.59 16.83
N LYS A 53 6.59 -4.11 16.67
CA LYS A 53 7.07 -2.83 17.19
C LYS A 53 6.77 -1.70 16.20
N PHE A 54 5.54 -1.19 16.30
CA PHE A 54 5.09 0.05 15.65
C PHE A 54 5.91 1.26 16.14
N LYS A 55 6.41 2.08 15.20
CA LYS A 55 7.10 3.34 15.48
C LYS A 55 6.38 4.49 14.78
N PHE A 56 5.39 5.07 15.47
CA PHE A 56 4.68 6.25 14.98
C PHE A 56 5.61 7.43 14.66
N LYS A 57 6.63 7.60 15.50
CA LYS A 57 7.60 8.70 15.38
C LYS A 57 8.28 8.73 14.01
N ASP A 58 8.62 7.56 13.47
CA ASP A 58 9.27 7.44 12.15
C ASP A 58 8.37 8.00 11.04
N TYR A 59 7.04 7.85 11.16
CA TYR A 59 6.09 8.46 10.21
C TYR A 59 6.04 9.99 10.34
N VAL A 60 5.96 10.50 11.56
CA VAL A 60 5.93 11.95 11.82
C VAL A 60 7.21 12.59 11.30
N GLU A 61 8.36 11.96 11.54
CA GLU A 61 9.67 12.40 11.05
C GLU A 61 9.77 12.34 9.53
N TYR A 62 9.24 11.29 8.90
CA TYR A 62 9.13 11.21 7.45
C TYR A 62 8.33 12.38 6.86
N ILE A 63 7.16 12.71 7.45
CA ILE A 63 6.33 13.84 6.99
C ILE A 63 7.08 15.16 7.18
N LYS A 64 7.67 15.38 8.37
CA LYS A 64 8.48 16.57 8.64
C LYS A 64 9.59 16.74 7.61
N ASN A 65 10.41 15.71 7.42
CA ASN A 65 11.55 15.76 6.51
C ASN A 65 11.10 15.94 5.06
N SER A 66 9.99 15.30 4.65
CA SER A 66 9.44 15.48 3.31
C SER A 66 9.00 16.92 3.05
N ILE A 67 8.31 17.55 4.01
CA ILE A 67 7.89 18.96 3.90
C ILE A 67 9.11 19.89 3.84
N LEU A 68 10.07 19.72 4.74
CA LEU A 68 11.26 20.59 4.81
C LEU A 68 12.14 20.46 3.56
N ASN A 69 12.33 19.23 3.06
CA ASN A 69 13.04 19.00 1.80
C ASN A 69 12.32 19.70 0.64
N GLU A 70 10.99 19.69 0.64
CA GLU A 70 10.22 20.34 -0.40
C GLU A 70 10.31 21.87 -0.34
N GLN A 71 10.25 22.46 0.86
CA GLN A 71 10.49 23.90 1.05
C GLN A 71 11.90 24.31 0.61
N ALA A 72 12.91 23.43 0.83
CA ALA A 72 14.26 23.65 0.35
C ALA A 72 14.34 23.63 -1.19
N LEU A 73 13.67 22.67 -1.84
CA LEU A 73 13.58 22.61 -3.31
C LEU A 73 12.88 23.84 -3.87
N MET A 74 11.76 24.28 -3.28
CA MET A 74 11.07 25.51 -3.68
C MET A 74 11.98 26.74 -3.57
N SER A 75 12.76 26.83 -2.50
CA SER A 75 13.70 27.94 -2.28
C SER A 75 14.86 27.92 -3.28
N GLN A 76 15.41 26.75 -3.57
CA GLN A 76 16.49 26.57 -4.55
C GLN A 76 15.99 26.85 -5.98
N SER A 77 14.85 26.30 -6.35
CA SER A 77 14.23 26.49 -7.66
C SER A 77 13.59 27.87 -7.81
N GLY A 78 13.33 28.60 -6.72
CA GLY A 78 12.95 30.02 -6.74
C GLY A 78 14.08 30.94 -7.21
N LEU A 79 15.34 30.48 -7.13
CA LEU A 79 16.51 31.18 -7.69
C LEU A 79 16.67 30.91 -9.20
N THR A 80 16.05 29.86 -9.75
CA THR A 80 16.16 29.45 -11.16
C THR A 80 14.83 29.48 -11.94
N GLY A 81 13.69 29.68 -11.27
CA GLY A 81 12.35 29.78 -11.86
C GLY A 81 11.69 28.46 -12.27
N ASN A 82 12.17 27.29 -11.81
CA ASN A 82 11.85 25.99 -12.44
C ASN A 82 10.96 25.03 -11.62
N TYR A 83 10.54 25.38 -10.40
CA TYR A 83 9.86 24.41 -9.51
C TYR A 83 8.51 23.92 -10.06
N GLU A 84 7.67 24.82 -10.58
CA GLU A 84 6.38 24.44 -11.16
C GLU A 84 6.57 23.48 -12.31
N ALA A 85 7.49 23.78 -13.24
CA ALA A 85 7.77 22.93 -14.39
C ALA A 85 8.32 21.55 -13.96
N GLU A 86 9.15 21.49 -12.92
CA GLU A 86 9.63 20.23 -12.35
C GLU A 86 8.49 19.38 -11.79
N VAL A 87 7.55 19.98 -11.06
CA VAL A 87 6.40 19.28 -10.51
C VAL A 87 5.43 18.85 -11.62
N GLU A 88 5.15 19.74 -12.58
CA GLU A 88 4.30 19.45 -13.74
C GLU A 88 4.88 18.31 -14.59
N GLY A 89 6.20 18.30 -14.80
CA GLY A 89 6.92 17.27 -15.54
C GLY A 89 6.80 15.86 -14.95
N LEU A 90 6.51 15.71 -13.66
CA LEU A 90 6.24 14.39 -13.05
C LEU A 90 5.00 13.73 -13.66
N PHE A 91 4.05 14.55 -14.09
CA PHE A 91 2.81 14.16 -14.76
C PHE A 91 2.99 14.01 -16.27
N GLU A 92 4.19 13.92 -16.83
CA GLU A 92 4.38 13.69 -18.27
C GLU A 92 4.79 12.23 -18.55
N THR A 93 4.02 11.48 -19.34
CA THR A 93 4.42 10.14 -19.80
C THR A 93 4.85 10.20 -21.26
N GLY A 94 6.11 9.86 -21.54
CA GLY A 94 6.66 9.88 -22.90
C GLY A 94 6.75 11.29 -23.49
N HIS A 95 6.41 11.41 -24.77
CA HIS A 95 6.45 12.67 -25.53
C HIS A 95 5.17 13.53 -25.40
N ASN A 96 4.19 13.11 -24.60
CA ASN A 96 2.94 13.83 -24.41
C ASN A 96 2.69 14.10 -22.93
N PHE A 97 2.25 15.32 -22.62
CA PHE A 97 1.72 15.68 -21.31
C PHE A 97 0.56 14.72 -20.96
N LEU A 98 0.51 14.17 -19.74
CA LEU A 98 -0.61 13.31 -19.34
C LEU A 98 -1.91 14.12 -19.46
N GLY A 99 -2.76 13.71 -20.38
CA GLY A 99 -4.05 14.33 -20.60
C GLY A 99 -3.93 15.70 -21.25
N ASN A 100 -4.09 15.75 -22.57
CA ASN A 100 -4.56 16.96 -23.26
C ASN A 100 -5.98 17.37 -22.81
N ASP A 101 -6.60 16.64 -21.88
CA ASP A 101 -7.89 17.00 -21.32
C ASP A 101 -7.73 18.13 -20.29
N PHE A 102 -8.64 19.10 -20.41
CA PHE A 102 -8.66 20.31 -19.59
C PHE A 102 -8.74 20.03 -18.08
N GLN A 103 -9.37 18.92 -17.65
CA GLN A 103 -9.54 18.63 -16.22
C GLN A 103 -8.25 18.13 -15.60
N THR A 104 -7.49 17.29 -16.29
CA THR A 104 -6.17 16.83 -15.82
C THR A 104 -5.22 18.01 -15.66
N GLN A 105 -5.07 18.86 -16.67
CA GLN A 105 -4.22 20.06 -16.59
C GLN A 105 -4.63 21.00 -15.44
N LYS A 106 -5.94 21.22 -15.27
CA LYS A 106 -6.47 22.05 -14.18
C LYS A 106 -6.13 21.46 -12.80
N ASN A 107 -6.23 20.14 -12.65
CA ASN A 107 -5.93 19.49 -11.38
C ASN A 107 -4.42 19.42 -11.10
N VAL A 108 -3.58 19.24 -12.12
CA VAL A 108 -2.12 19.35 -11.98
C VAL A 108 -1.73 20.74 -11.48
N LYS A 109 -2.27 21.82 -12.06
CA LYS A 109 -2.02 23.19 -11.56
C LYS A 109 -2.46 23.39 -10.11
N ARG A 110 -3.56 22.75 -9.70
CA ARG A 110 -4.03 22.80 -8.30
C ARG A 110 -3.12 22.00 -7.37
N VAL A 111 -2.52 20.90 -7.82
CA VAL A 111 -1.48 20.18 -7.10
C VAL A 111 -0.29 21.11 -6.89
N VAL A 112 0.21 21.76 -7.94
CA VAL A 112 1.32 22.73 -7.86
C VAL A 112 0.99 23.86 -6.89
N SER A 113 -0.20 24.47 -6.97
CA SER A 113 -0.63 25.51 -6.03
C SER A 113 -0.71 25.01 -4.58
N SER A 114 -1.13 23.76 -4.39
CA SER A 114 -1.15 23.12 -3.07
C SER A 114 0.26 22.95 -2.50
N MET A 115 1.22 22.61 -3.36
CA MET A 115 2.63 22.53 -2.94
C MET A 115 3.17 23.91 -2.54
N ARG A 116 2.97 24.93 -3.38
CA ARG A 116 3.42 26.31 -3.10
C ARG A 116 2.81 26.88 -1.81
N ALA A 117 1.67 26.37 -1.35
CA ALA A 117 1.07 26.78 -0.08
C ALA A 117 1.98 26.54 1.15
N PHE A 118 3.04 25.72 1.03
CA PHE A 118 4.01 25.52 2.10
C PHE A 118 5.00 26.67 2.28
N GLU A 119 5.26 27.50 1.27
CA GLU A 119 6.33 28.52 1.33
C GLU A 119 6.15 29.53 2.46
N GLY A 120 4.90 29.85 2.80
CA GLY A 120 4.55 30.80 3.86
C GLY A 120 4.40 30.17 5.26
N ILE A 121 4.69 28.89 5.43
CA ILE A 121 4.43 28.15 6.67
C ILE A 121 5.74 27.74 7.35
N ASP A 122 5.94 28.18 8.59
CA ASP A 122 7.06 27.72 9.42
C ASP A 122 6.75 26.35 10.04
N PHE A 123 7.03 25.28 9.29
CA PHE A 123 6.87 23.92 9.79
C PHE A 123 7.87 23.57 10.90
N ASN A 124 9.03 24.23 10.97
CA ASN A 124 9.96 24.00 12.09
C ASN A 124 9.32 24.44 13.41
N ALA A 125 8.65 25.60 13.43
CA ALA A 125 7.88 26.04 14.59
C ALA A 125 6.74 25.07 14.93
N ILE A 126 5.99 24.56 13.93
CA ILE A 126 4.91 23.59 14.17
C ILE A 126 5.43 22.31 14.82
N PHE A 127 6.51 21.73 14.30
CA PHE A 127 7.10 20.50 14.86
C PHE A 127 7.87 20.72 16.16
N ALA A 128 8.19 21.97 16.52
CA ALA A 128 8.75 22.33 17.81
C ALA A 128 7.68 22.66 18.87
N ASP A 129 6.41 22.86 18.45
CA ASP A 129 5.32 23.21 19.35
C ASP A 129 5.03 22.09 20.36
N LYS A 130 4.93 22.49 21.64
CA LYS A 130 4.77 21.53 22.75
C LYS A 130 3.40 20.85 22.71
N GLU A 131 2.33 21.59 22.43
CA GLU A 131 0.98 21.04 22.39
C GLU A 131 0.79 20.09 21.20
N PHE A 132 1.38 20.43 20.06
CA PHE A 132 1.45 19.56 18.89
C PHE A 132 2.17 18.25 19.23
N ASN A 133 3.39 18.32 19.79
CA ASN A 133 4.16 17.12 20.12
C ASN A 133 3.44 16.25 21.15
N ASN A 134 2.89 16.84 22.21
CA ASN A 134 2.10 16.11 23.21
C ASN A 134 0.91 15.37 22.58
N LEU A 135 0.15 16.05 21.72
CA LEU A 135 -0.98 15.44 21.00
C LEU A 135 -0.55 14.25 20.14
N ILE A 136 0.52 14.43 19.36
CA ILE A 136 1.06 13.41 18.46
C ILE A 136 1.58 12.21 19.26
N GLU A 137 2.25 12.42 20.39
CA GLU A 137 2.70 11.33 21.28
C GLU A 137 1.54 10.55 21.91
N GLU A 138 0.52 11.25 22.42
CA GLU A 138 -0.68 10.60 22.98
C GLU A 138 -1.43 9.80 21.89
N PHE A 139 -1.58 10.36 20.70
CA PHE A 139 -2.19 9.66 19.56
C PHE A 139 -1.38 8.43 19.18
N GLY A 140 -0.05 8.55 19.04
CA GLY A 140 0.84 7.43 18.76
C GLY A 140 0.73 6.30 19.79
N SER A 141 0.57 6.64 21.07
CA SER A 141 0.37 5.67 22.15
C SER A 141 -0.96 4.93 22.01
N LYS A 142 -2.07 5.63 21.76
CA LYS A 142 -3.38 4.99 21.55
C LYS A 142 -3.44 4.15 20.28
N VAL A 143 -2.76 4.59 19.23
CA VAL A 143 -2.60 3.83 17.99
C VAL A 143 -1.86 2.53 18.27
N LYS A 144 -0.78 2.58 19.05
CA LYS A 144 -0.02 1.39 19.46
C LYS A 144 -0.89 0.40 20.25
N GLU A 145 -1.73 0.89 21.16
CA GLU A 145 -2.71 0.06 21.88
C GLU A 145 -3.71 -0.61 20.92
N ALA A 146 -4.29 0.16 19.99
CA ALA A 146 -5.20 -0.38 18.97
C ALA A 146 -4.52 -1.45 18.10
N PHE A 147 -3.24 -1.28 17.80
CA PHE A 147 -2.44 -2.20 17.02
C PHE A 147 -2.26 -3.56 17.72
N TYR A 148 -2.03 -3.56 19.04
CA TYR A 148 -1.98 -4.81 19.82
C TYR A 148 -3.31 -5.58 19.78
N TYR A 149 -4.45 -4.87 19.81
CA TYR A 149 -5.77 -5.52 19.80
C TYR A 149 -6.12 -6.19 18.45
N ILE A 150 -5.66 -5.61 17.34
CA ILE A 150 -5.99 -6.10 16.00
C ILE A 150 -5.14 -7.31 15.64
N ASP A 151 -3.93 -7.42 16.22
CA ASP A 151 -2.86 -8.32 15.81
C ASP A 151 -2.53 -8.13 14.32
N PRO A 152 -1.57 -7.27 13.98
CA PRO A 152 -1.27 -6.91 12.61
C PRO A 152 -0.69 -8.06 11.79
N THR A 153 -0.20 -9.12 12.45
CA THR A 153 0.44 -10.25 11.77
C THR A 153 -0.60 -11.08 11.03
N ILE A 154 -1.85 -11.06 11.48
CA ILE A 154 -2.96 -11.80 10.85
C ILE A 154 -3.36 -11.08 9.55
N ILE A 155 -3.01 -11.70 8.42
CA ILE A 155 -3.35 -11.19 7.08
C ILE A 155 -4.53 -11.94 6.46
N ALA A 156 -4.86 -13.13 6.95
CA ALA A 156 -6.09 -13.84 6.62
C ALA A 156 -6.60 -14.65 7.83
N LYS A 157 -7.92 -14.77 7.94
CA LYS A 157 -8.68 -15.48 8.98
C LYS A 157 -9.75 -16.39 8.33
N PRO A 158 -9.35 -17.52 7.71
CA PRO A 158 -10.22 -18.35 6.87
C PRO A 158 -11.43 -18.98 7.59
N ASP A 159 -11.35 -19.14 8.90
CA ASP A 159 -12.42 -19.71 9.75
C ASP A 159 -13.52 -18.69 10.12
N ASN A 160 -13.32 -17.39 9.89
CA ASN A 160 -14.24 -16.35 10.33
C ASN A 160 -14.49 -15.28 9.25
N ALA A 161 -15.67 -15.38 8.63
CA ALA A 161 -16.14 -14.47 7.57
C ALA A 161 -16.48 -13.04 8.01
N THR A 162 -16.22 -12.65 9.26
CA THR A 162 -16.51 -11.31 9.79
C THR A 162 -15.39 -10.73 10.66
N PHE A 163 -14.22 -11.37 10.64
CA PHE A 163 -13.13 -11.04 11.55
C PHE A 163 -12.65 -9.60 11.38
N PHE A 164 -12.40 -9.17 10.14
CA PHE A 164 -11.83 -7.86 9.87
C PHE A 164 -12.89 -6.75 9.93
N TYR A 165 -14.13 -7.03 9.51
CA TYR A 165 -15.23 -6.07 9.59
C TYR A 165 -15.52 -5.59 11.02
N ARG A 166 -15.39 -6.47 12.03
CA ARG A 166 -15.74 -6.15 13.44
C ARG A 166 -14.66 -5.37 14.20
N LYS A 167 -13.41 -5.29 13.73
CA LYS A 167 -12.25 -4.73 14.47
C LYS A 167 -11.86 -3.29 14.07
N ASN A 168 -12.81 -2.37 13.96
CA ASN A 168 -12.56 -0.95 13.62
C ASN A 168 -12.12 -0.07 14.82
N VAL A 169 -11.18 -0.56 15.64
CA VAL A 169 -10.68 0.17 16.83
C VAL A 169 -9.96 1.47 16.44
N THR A 170 -9.33 1.50 15.26
CA THR A 170 -8.60 2.67 14.75
C THR A 170 -9.49 3.90 14.55
N TYR A 171 -10.73 3.73 14.10
CA TYR A 171 -11.67 4.83 13.87
C TYR A 171 -11.98 5.63 15.14
N LYS A 172 -12.17 4.94 16.26
CA LYS A 172 -12.41 5.59 17.57
C LYS A 172 -11.20 6.42 18.01
N VAL A 173 -10.00 5.88 17.80
CA VAL A 173 -8.73 6.57 18.14
C VAL A 173 -8.54 7.82 17.28
N VAL A 174 -8.80 7.73 15.97
CA VAL A 174 -8.74 8.87 15.04
C VAL A 174 -9.71 9.97 15.46
N ASN A 175 -10.98 9.63 15.69
CA ASN A 175 -11.98 10.62 16.09
C ASN A 175 -11.64 11.32 17.41
N TRP A 176 -11.12 10.56 18.39
CA TRP A 176 -10.62 11.14 19.63
C TRP A 176 -9.49 12.15 19.35
N ALA A 177 -8.50 11.78 18.54
CA ALA A 177 -7.32 12.62 18.27
C ALA A 177 -7.70 13.88 17.50
N LEU A 178 -8.58 13.80 16.51
CA LEU A 178 -9.10 14.97 15.78
C LEU A 178 -9.83 15.94 16.72
N ASN A 179 -10.58 15.42 17.69
CA ASN A 179 -11.25 16.26 18.69
C ASN A 179 -10.25 16.90 19.68
N GLN A 180 -9.17 16.21 20.04
CA GLN A 180 -8.11 16.80 20.86
C GLN A 180 -7.34 17.88 20.11
N ALA A 181 -7.01 17.64 18.84
CA ALA A 181 -6.34 18.60 17.98
C ALA A 181 -7.11 19.93 17.92
N ARG A 182 -8.44 19.90 17.71
CA ARG A 182 -9.31 21.10 17.72
C ARG A 182 -9.30 21.87 19.04
N LYS A 183 -9.07 21.18 20.16
CA LYS A 183 -9.09 21.77 21.50
C LYS A 183 -7.76 22.40 21.88
N ARG A 184 -6.64 21.82 21.41
CA ARG A 184 -5.29 22.18 21.85
C ARG A 184 -4.54 23.07 20.87
N LEU A 185 -4.78 22.89 19.56
CA LEU A 185 -4.03 23.60 18.52
C LEU A 185 -4.84 24.80 18.03
N SER A 186 -4.29 25.99 18.26
CA SER A 186 -4.94 27.28 17.95
C SER A 186 -4.62 27.82 16.55
N THR A 187 -3.50 27.41 15.95
CA THR A 187 -3.09 27.88 14.63
C THR A 187 -3.59 26.94 13.54
N VAL A 188 -4.10 27.51 12.45
CA VAL A 188 -4.57 26.73 11.29
C VAL A 188 -3.46 25.83 10.72
N PRO A 189 -2.19 26.29 10.58
CA PRO A 189 -1.08 25.43 10.17
C PRO A 189 -0.86 24.19 11.04
N ALA A 190 -0.79 24.36 12.37
CA ALA A 190 -0.60 23.23 13.27
C ALA A 190 -1.79 22.27 13.26
N LEU A 191 -3.01 22.81 13.28
CA LEU A 191 -4.24 22.02 13.26
C LEU A 191 -4.37 21.16 12.00
N ASN A 192 -4.16 21.75 10.82
CA ASN A 192 -4.23 21.04 9.55
C ASN A 192 -3.14 19.96 9.42
N THR A 193 -1.92 20.27 9.88
CA THR A 193 -0.81 19.31 9.90
C THR A 193 -1.14 18.12 10.80
N ALA A 194 -1.68 18.36 12.00
CA ALA A 194 -2.11 17.31 12.91
C ALA A 194 -3.25 16.47 12.31
N PHE A 195 -4.27 17.11 11.72
CA PHE A 195 -5.37 16.41 11.06
C PHE A 195 -4.89 15.49 9.94
N TYR A 196 -3.95 15.97 9.12
CA TYR A 196 -3.37 15.18 8.05
C TYR A 196 -2.63 13.95 8.61
N ILE A 197 -1.71 14.14 9.55
CA ILE A 197 -0.95 13.04 10.17
C ILE A 197 -1.91 12.01 10.79
N ILE A 198 -2.91 12.46 11.55
CA ILE A 198 -3.88 11.59 12.22
C ILE A 198 -4.70 10.77 11.22
N THR A 199 -5.21 11.41 10.16
CA THR A 199 -6.07 10.74 9.17
C THR A 199 -5.31 9.82 8.23
N GLU A 200 -4.10 10.19 7.81
CA GLU A 200 -3.25 9.33 6.97
C GLU A 200 -2.76 8.10 7.74
N THR A 201 -2.48 8.22 9.04
CA THR A 201 -2.09 7.09 9.88
C THR A 201 -3.08 5.92 9.81
N GLU A 202 -4.39 6.19 9.87
CA GLU A 202 -5.43 5.18 9.74
C GLU A 202 -5.40 4.47 8.39
N LYS A 203 -5.24 5.24 7.32
CA LYS A 203 -5.17 4.71 5.94
C LYS A 203 -3.93 3.85 5.77
N LEU A 204 -2.81 4.27 6.34
CA LEU A 204 -1.55 3.55 6.31
C LEU A 204 -1.64 2.21 7.06
N PHE A 205 -2.44 2.09 8.12
CA PHE A 205 -2.73 0.79 8.76
C PHE A 205 -3.47 -0.19 7.84
N ARG A 206 -4.52 0.30 7.17
CA ARG A 206 -5.31 -0.54 6.27
C ARG A 206 -4.51 -0.97 5.05
N THR A 207 -3.84 -0.02 4.41
CA THR A 207 -3.02 -0.25 3.21
C THR A 207 -1.88 -1.23 3.48
N ARG A 208 -1.27 -1.18 4.67
CA ARG A 208 -0.27 -2.16 5.10
C ARG A 208 -0.79 -3.58 4.97
N ARG A 209 -1.93 -3.88 5.61
CA ARG A 209 -2.51 -5.23 5.55
C ARG A 209 -2.80 -5.65 4.11
N TYR A 210 -3.42 -4.77 3.33
CA TYR A 210 -3.78 -5.08 1.95
C TYR A 210 -2.57 -5.38 1.06
N TYR A 211 -1.47 -4.67 1.28
CA TYR A 211 -0.21 -4.95 0.61
C TYR A 211 0.35 -6.33 0.95
N HIS A 212 0.45 -6.69 2.23
CA HIS A 212 0.93 -8.03 2.63
C HIS A 212 -0.02 -9.13 2.14
N GLN A 213 -1.32 -8.84 2.04
CA GLN A 213 -2.27 -9.75 1.39
C GLN A 213 -2.03 -9.89 -0.11
N ASN A 214 -1.69 -8.82 -0.85
CA ASN A 214 -1.33 -8.95 -2.27
C ASN A 214 0.00 -9.70 -2.45
N LEU A 215 0.94 -9.57 -1.51
CA LEU A 215 2.14 -10.39 -1.45
C LEU A 215 1.78 -11.88 -1.29
N LEU A 216 0.91 -12.20 -0.33
CA LEU A 216 0.38 -13.56 -0.18
C LEU A 216 -0.33 -14.07 -1.44
N LEU A 217 -1.16 -13.24 -2.08
CA LEU A 217 -1.85 -13.60 -3.33
C LEU A 217 -0.88 -13.98 -4.44
N HIS A 218 0.30 -13.36 -4.53
CA HIS A 218 1.32 -13.76 -5.49
C HIS A 218 1.80 -15.20 -5.24
N TYR A 219 2.17 -15.54 -4.00
CA TYR A 219 2.56 -16.92 -3.67
C TYR A 219 1.44 -17.94 -3.97
N LEU A 220 0.18 -17.58 -3.68
CA LEU A 220 -0.98 -18.42 -3.95
C LEU A 220 -1.29 -18.57 -5.45
N GLU A 221 -0.86 -17.63 -6.29
CA GLU A 221 -0.99 -17.71 -7.76
C GLU A 221 0.06 -18.63 -8.37
N PHE A 222 1.31 -18.52 -7.91
CA PHE A 222 2.47 -19.16 -8.54
C PHE A 222 2.87 -20.52 -7.96
N SER A 223 2.25 -20.95 -6.85
CA SER A 223 2.57 -22.21 -6.19
C SER A 223 1.36 -23.13 -6.17
N ALA A 224 1.57 -24.44 -6.31
CA ALA A 224 0.48 -25.38 -6.04
C ALA A 224 0.12 -25.34 -4.55
N PRO A 225 -1.16 -25.49 -4.15
CA PRO A 225 -1.55 -25.46 -2.74
C PRO A 225 -0.74 -26.43 -1.87
N THR A 226 -0.45 -27.64 -2.39
CA THR A 226 0.32 -28.67 -1.71
C THR A 226 1.76 -28.25 -1.42
N ASP A 227 2.38 -27.46 -2.31
CA ASP A 227 3.74 -26.96 -2.14
C ASP A 227 3.82 -25.95 -1.00
N LEU A 228 2.69 -25.31 -0.69
CA LEU A 228 2.53 -24.40 0.44
C LEU A 228 1.98 -25.10 1.68
N GLY A 229 1.71 -26.41 1.66
CA GLY A 229 1.10 -27.12 2.81
C GLY A 229 -0.37 -26.74 3.05
N LEU A 230 -1.09 -26.40 1.98
CA LEU A 230 -2.52 -26.05 1.98
C LEU A 230 -3.32 -27.02 1.10
N THR A 231 -4.60 -27.21 1.43
CA THR A 231 -5.55 -27.77 0.46
C THR A 231 -6.08 -26.68 -0.47
N LYS A 232 -6.70 -27.07 -1.58
CA LYS A 232 -7.36 -26.12 -2.49
C LYS A 232 -8.48 -25.36 -1.78
N GLU A 233 -9.28 -26.04 -0.98
CA GLU A 233 -10.37 -25.45 -0.21
C GLU A 233 -9.83 -24.41 0.79
N GLU A 234 -8.68 -24.69 1.43
CA GLU A 234 -8.03 -23.74 2.32
C GLU A 234 -7.56 -22.49 1.58
N VAL A 235 -6.97 -22.65 0.39
CA VAL A 235 -6.61 -21.54 -0.48
C VAL A 235 -7.84 -20.70 -0.82
N ASP A 236 -8.94 -21.32 -1.23
CA ASP A 236 -10.18 -20.61 -1.57
C ASP A 236 -10.73 -19.78 -0.37
N LEU A 237 -10.65 -20.33 0.85
CA LEU A 237 -11.04 -19.62 2.07
C LEU A 237 -10.07 -18.48 2.43
N VAL A 238 -8.77 -18.64 2.16
CA VAL A 238 -7.77 -17.56 2.30
C VAL A 238 -8.09 -16.42 1.35
N TYR A 239 -8.39 -16.70 0.08
CA TYR A 239 -8.89 -15.70 -0.86
C TYR A 239 -10.12 -14.98 -0.29
N SER A 240 -11.12 -15.71 0.21
CA SER A 240 -12.33 -15.10 0.77
C SER A 240 -12.04 -14.18 1.95
N SER A 241 -11.12 -14.57 2.82
CA SER A 241 -10.69 -13.73 3.94
C SER A 241 -9.98 -12.45 3.51
N ILE A 242 -9.11 -12.55 2.51
CA ILE A 242 -8.44 -11.38 1.93
C ILE A 242 -9.47 -10.39 1.37
N TYR A 243 -10.43 -10.88 0.59
CA TYR A 243 -11.42 -10.01 -0.04
C TYR A 243 -12.46 -9.46 0.94
N GLU A 244 -12.84 -10.20 1.98
CA GLU A 244 -13.70 -9.70 3.06
C GLU A 244 -13.06 -8.54 3.81
N SER A 245 -11.74 -8.62 4.06
CA SER A 245 -11.01 -7.56 4.75
C SER A 245 -11.01 -6.21 4.01
N ARG A 246 -11.34 -6.24 2.71
CA ARG A 246 -11.40 -5.07 1.81
C ARG A 246 -12.80 -4.45 1.76
N ILE A 247 -13.80 -5.07 2.37
CA ILE A 247 -15.17 -4.56 2.43
C ILE A 247 -15.18 -3.33 3.34
N ASP A 248 -15.78 -2.25 2.86
CA ASP A 248 -15.96 -1.05 3.68
C ASP A 248 -16.96 -1.31 4.80
N TRP A 249 -16.76 -0.67 5.95
CA TRP A 249 -17.60 -0.88 7.14
C TRP A 249 -19.07 -0.48 6.91
N ILE A 250 -19.32 0.45 5.98
CA ILE A 250 -20.68 0.83 5.58
C ILE A 250 -21.36 -0.21 4.68
N ALA A 251 -20.57 -1.08 4.04
CA ALA A 251 -21.06 -2.07 3.06
C ALA A 251 -21.47 -3.38 3.74
N PHE A 252 -22.35 -3.30 4.74
CA PHE A 252 -22.79 -4.47 5.51
C PHE A 252 -23.45 -5.56 4.63
N TRP A 253 -24.10 -5.16 3.54
CA TRP A 253 -24.70 -6.09 2.57
C TRP A 253 -23.65 -6.96 1.89
N GLU A 254 -22.48 -6.39 1.57
CA GLU A 254 -21.38 -7.10 0.93
C GLU A 254 -20.74 -8.08 1.92
N SER A 255 -20.62 -7.69 3.19
CA SER A 255 -20.16 -8.60 4.25
C SER A 255 -21.12 -9.78 4.44
N ASN A 256 -22.44 -9.54 4.39
CA ASN A 256 -23.43 -10.62 4.41
C ASN A 256 -23.33 -11.54 3.18
N SER A 257 -23.12 -10.97 1.98
CA SER A 257 -22.89 -11.73 0.75
C SER A 257 -21.64 -12.61 0.84
N ALA A 258 -20.55 -12.06 1.39
CA ALA A 258 -19.30 -12.79 1.64
C ALA A 258 -19.53 -13.98 2.56
N LYS A 259 -20.26 -13.79 3.66
CA LYS A 259 -20.61 -14.86 4.60
C LYS A 259 -21.42 -15.99 3.94
N LEU A 260 -22.40 -15.65 3.10
CA LEU A 260 -23.25 -16.63 2.42
C LEU A 260 -22.49 -17.41 1.34
N ASN A 261 -21.47 -16.80 0.72
CA ASN A 261 -20.69 -17.39 -0.36
C ASN A 261 -19.25 -17.71 0.05
N TRP A 262 -18.98 -17.88 1.34
CA TRP A 262 -17.62 -17.91 1.89
C TRP A 262 -16.65 -18.85 1.18
N PRO A 263 -17.01 -20.08 0.77
CA PRO A 263 -16.09 -20.98 0.08
C PRO A 263 -15.62 -20.48 -1.30
N ARG A 264 -16.32 -19.53 -1.92
CA ARG A 264 -16.03 -19.06 -3.30
C ARG A 264 -15.95 -17.54 -3.45
N TYR A 265 -16.22 -16.80 -2.36
CA TYR A 265 -16.35 -15.35 -2.40
C TYR A 265 -15.08 -14.68 -2.92
N GLY A 266 -13.93 -15.03 -2.36
CA GLY A 266 -12.66 -14.41 -2.73
C GLY A 266 -12.16 -14.84 -4.10
N THR A 267 -12.27 -16.12 -4.45
CA THR A 267 -11.83 -16.61 -5.76
C THR A 267 -12.65 -16.01 -6.90
N ALA A 268 -13.98 -15.92 -6.74
CA ALA A 268 -14.85 -15.26 -7.71
C ALA A 268 -14.46 -13.78 -7.90
N ASN A 269 -14.21 -13.07 -6.80
CA ASN A 269 -13.75 -11.67 -6.84
C ASN A 269 -12.38 -11.51 -7.49
N PHE A 270 -11.43 -12.39 -7.16
CA PHE A 270 -10.08 -12.37 -7.73
C PHE A 270 -10.11 -12.53 -9.24
N TYR A 271 -10.73 -13.60 -9.75
CA TYR A 271 -10.77 -13.87 -11.18
C TYR A 271 -11.62 -12.86 -11.96
N SER A 272 -12.65 -12.28 -11.33
CA SER A 272 -13.41 -11.17 -11.92
C SER A 272 -12.52 -9.94 -12.15
N LYS A 273 -11.73 -9.56 -11.13
CA LYS A 273 -10.79 -8.43 -11.25
C LYS A 273 -9.65 -8.74 -12.21
N PHE A 274 -9.10 -9.95 -12.19
CA PHE A 274 -8.07 -10.40 -13.12
C PHE A 274 -8.51 -10.29 -14.59
N ARG A 275 -9.73 -10.75 -14.91
CA ARG A 275 -10.29 -10.61 -16.26
C ARG A 275 -10.47 -9.15 -16.66
N THR A 276 -11.00 -8.33 -15.74
CA THR A 276 -11.19 -6.89 -15.96
C THR A 276 -9.85 -6.19 -16.25
N ALA A 277 -8.83 -6.48 -15.45
CA ALA A 277 -7.47 -5.96 -15.60
C ALA A 277 -6.84 -6.38 -16.94
N THR A 278 -6.99 -7.65 -17.31
CA THR A 278 -6.49 -8.18 -18.59
C THR A 278 -7.20 -7.54 -19.78
N ASN A 279 -8.52 -7.33 -19.70
CA ASN A 279 -9.26 -6.65 -20.76
C ASN A 279 -8.86 -5.18 -20.91
N ARG A 280 -8.63 -4.47 -19.79
CA ARG A 280 -8.08 -3.11 -19.81
C ARG A 280 -6.72 -3.08 -20.48
N PHE A 281 -5.81 -3.98 -20.11
CA PHE A 281 -4.50 -4.05 -20.74
C PHE A 281 -4.60 -4.22 -22.26
N ARG A 282 -5.46 -5.12 -22.73
CA ARG A 282 -5.72 -5.34 -24.15
C ARG A 282 -6.27 -4.10 -24.85
N SER A 283 -7.18 -3.35 -24.22
CA SER A 283 -7.74 -2.13 -24.84
C SER A 283 -6.72 -1.01 -25.00
N TYR A 284 -5.61 -1.04 -24.27
CA TYR A 284 -4.53 -0.07 -24.36
C TYR A 284 -3.27 -0.63 -25.05
N ARG A 285 -3.36 -1.81 -25.67
CA ARG A 285 -2.22 -2.47 -26.32
C ARG A 285 -1.49 -1.57 -27.33
N SER A 286 -2.20 -0.72 -28.05
CA SER A 286 -1.62 0.19 -29.05
C SER A 286 -0.71 1.28 -28.46
N LYS A 287 -0.75 1.52 -27.14
CA LYS A 287 0.19 2.43 -26.46
C LYS A 287 1.58 1.80 -26.27
N TYR A 288 1.70 0.48 -26.39
CA TYR A 288 2.93 -0.23 -26.10
C TYR A 288 3.61 -0.64 -27.40
N SER A 289 4.88 -0.26 -27.54
CA SER A 289 5.73 -0.70 -28.65
C SER A 289 6.12 -2.17 -28.49
N GLU A 290 6.33 -2.62 -27.26
CA GLU A 290 6.66 -4.00 -26.91
C GLU A 290 5.90 -4.43 -25.65
N ILE A 291 5.58 -5.73 -25.59
CA ILE A 291 4.97 -6.37 -24.42
C ILE A 291 5.94 -7.46 -23.96
N GLY A 292 6.48 -7.29 -22.76
CA GLY A 292 7.45 -8.19 -22.15
C GLY A 292 6.79 -9.30 -21.33
N GLU A 293 7.42 -9.64 -20.21
CA GLU A 293 6.98 -10.72 -19.33
C GLU A 293 5.74 -10.35 -18.49
N ARG A 294 4.84 -11.32 -18.31
CA ARG A 294 3.76 -11.23 -17.32
C ARG A 294 4.33 -11.56 -15.94
N ILE A 295 4.55 -10.53 -15.12
CA ILE A 295 5.11 -10.68 -13.78
C ILE A 295 4.18 -11.45 -12.84
N ASN A 296 2.89 -11.07 -12.77
CA ASN A 296 1.88 -11.75 -11.94
C ASN A 296 0.45 -11.35 -12.34
N TYR A 297 -0.56 -11.72 -11.56
CA TYR A 297 -1.97 -11.38 -11.81
C TYR A 297 -2.20 -9.89 -12.05
N SER A 298 -1.39 -9.01 -11.46
CA SER A 298 -1.57 -7.55 -11.46
C SER A 298 -0.55 -6.75 -12.27
N PHE A 299 0.59 -7.33 -12.67
CA PHE A 299 1.69 -6.58 -13.32
C PHE A 299 2.20 -7.24 -14.61
N GLN A 300 2.68 -6.39 -15.51
CA GLN A 300 3.20 -6.76 -16.83
C GLN A 300 4.33 -5.79 -17.21
N GLU A 301 5.42 -6.31 -17.80
CA GLU A 301 6.43 -5.46 -18.43
C GLU A 301 5.99 -5.02 -19.82
N VAL A 302 6.26 -3.76 -20.16
CA VAL A 302 6.00 -3.17 -21.48
C VAL A 302 7.04 -2.10 -21.82
N THR A 303 7.13 -1.75 -23.11
CA THR A 303 7.86 -0.57 -23.58
C THR A 303 6.85 0.51 -23.99
N LEU A 304 6.73 1.56 -23.18
CA LEU A 304 5.83 2.69 -23.36
C LEU A 304 6.63 3.92 -23.81
N ASP A 305 6.36 4.45 -24.99
CA ASP A 305 7.06 5.62 -25.55
C ASP A 305 8.59 5.50 -25.51
N GLY A 306 9.12 4.31 -25.80
CA GLY A 306 10.56 4.00 -25.77
C GLY A 306 11.13 3.75 -24.37
N GLU A 307 10.33 3.86 -23.31
CA GLU A 307 10.73 3.62 -21.93
C GLU A 307 10.30 2.20 -21.49
N ARG A 308 11.23 1.43 -20.92
CA ARG A 308 10.88 0.12 -20.33
C ARG A 308 10.25 0.35 -18.96
N VAL A 309 9.04 -0.17 -18.76
CA VAL A 309 8.26 0.05 -17.54
C VAL A 309 7.52 -1.22 -17.09
N ILE A 310 7.22 -1.29 -15.80
CA ILE A 310 6.26 -2.23 -15.23
C ILE A 310 4.93 -1.50 -15.07
N VAL A 311 3.87 -2.02 -15.70
CA VAL A 311 2.52 -1.45 -15.57
C VAL A 311 1.64 -2.28 -14.65
N ASN A 312 0.81 -1.58 -13.89
CA ASN A 312 -0.25 -2.12 -13.05
C ASN A 312 -1.54 -2.24 -13.86
N LEU A 313 -2.08 -3.45 -13.92
CA LEU A 313 -3.23 -3.78 -14.74
C LEU A 313 -4.55 -3.58 -14.00
N PHE A 314 -4.52 -3.64 -12.67
CA PHE A 314 -5.69 -3.50 -11.80
C PHE A 314 -6.05 -2.03 -11.59
N ASP A 315 -5.05 -1.16 -11.62
CA ASP A 315 -5.19 0.26 -11.35
C ASP A 315 -5.01 1.08 -12.63
N GLY A 316 -5.87 2.09 -12.82
CA GLY A 316 -5.70 3.06 -13.88
C GLY A 316 -4.64 4.10 -13.50
N ASN A 317 -4.11 4.80 -14.48
CA ASN A 317 -3.13 5.85 -14.29
C ASN A 317 -3.65 6.96 -13.35
N HIS A 318 -4.87 7.45 -13.61
CA HIS A 318 -5.63 8.34 -12.72
C HIS A 318 -7.12 8.34 -13.07
N THR A 319 -7.95 9.10 -12.33
CA THR A 319 -9.42 9.12 -12.53
C THR A 319 -9.86 9.46 -13.97
N PHE A 320 -9.06 10.20 -14.74
CA PHE A 320 -9.36 10.62 -16.11
C PHE A 320 -8.63 9.80 -17.19
N ASP A 321 -7.60 9.03 -16.82
CA ASP A 321 -6.89 8.11 -17.72
C ASP A 321 -6.96 6.68 -17.17
N LYS A 322 -7.76 5.85 -17.85
CA LYS A 322 -7.96 4.45 -17.47
C LYS A 322 -6.87 3.51 -17.99
N SER A 323 -5.83 4.03 -18.67
CA SER A 323 -4.71 3.20 -19.07
C SER A 323 -3.98 2.62 -17.85
N PRO A 324 -3.37 1.42 -17.97
CA PRO A 324 -2.59 0.82 -16.88
C PRO A 324 -1.57 1.81 -16.30
N ALA A 325 -1.55 1.93 -14.97
CA ALA A 325 -0.62 2.83 -14.31
C ALA A 325 0.81 2.33 -14.36
N ILE A 326 1.79 3.23 -14.32
CA ILE A 326 3.21 2.86 -14.22
C ILE A 326 3.54 2.59 -12.75
N ALA A 327 3.91 1.35 -12.45
CA ALA A 327 4.38 0.94 -11.13
C ALA A 327 5.89 1.15 -10.98
N TYR A 328 6.66 0.93 -12.05
CA TYR A 328 8.10 1.15 -12.07
C TYR A 328 8.57 1.56 -13.46
N SER A 329 9.58 2.43 -13.53
CA SER A 329 10.30 2.73 -14.76
C SER A 329 11.77 2.37 -14.57
N TYR A 330 12.32 1.59 -15.51
CA TYR A 330 13.73 1.23 -15.49
C TYR A 330 14.63 2.40 -15.88
N ASP A 331 14.18 3.24 -16.82
CA ASP A 331 14.96 4.38 -17.30
C ASP A 331 14.88 5.59 -16.34
N ARG A 332 13.79 5.68 -15.55
CA ARG A 332 13.55 6.75 -14.57
C ARG A 332 13.09 6.16 -13.22
N PRO A 333 13.96 5.46 -12.48
CA PRO A 333 13.59 4.69 -11.28
C PRO A 333 13.03 5.55 -10.14
N ASN A 334 13.44 6.82 -10.06
CA ASN A 334 12.97 7.76 -9.04
C ASN A 334 11.64 8.45 -9.36
N ARG A 335 11.12 8.30 -10.59
CA ARG A 335 9.94 9.06 -11.05
C ARG A 335 8.70 8.76 -10.21
N VAL A 336 8.38 7.48 -10.04
CA VAL A 336 7.20 7.03 -9.28
C VAL A 336 7.30 7.46 -7.81
N LYS A 337 8.48 7.31 -7.21
CA LYS A 337 8.76 7.77 -5.84
C LYS A 337 8.53 9.28 -5.69
N ARG A 338 9.09 10.08 -6.59
CA ARG A 338 8.98 11.54 -6.55
C ARG A 338 7.53 12.00 -6.74
N LEU A 339 6.84 11.45 -7.74
CA LEU A 339 5.42 11.72 -7.99
C LEU A 339 4.56 11.42 -6.75
N ARG A 340 4.76 10.27 -6.12
CA ARG A 340 4.04 9.90 -4.90
C ARG A 340 4.31 10.83 -3.73
N SER A 341 5.57 11.24 -3.55
CA SER A 341 5.96 12.17 -2.49
C SER A 341 5.27 13.52 -2.68
N VAL A 342 5.33 14.09 -3.89
CA VAL A 342 4.64 15.34 -4.25
C VAL A 342 3.14 15.22 -4.04
N LEU A 343 2.50 14.15 -4.52
CA LEU A 343 1.06 13.96 -4.39
C LEU A 343 0.62 13.80 -2.92
N THR A 344 1.41 13.08 -2.13
CA THR A 344 1.18 12.91 -0.68
C THR A 344 1.21 14.25 0.02
N LEU A 345 2.24 15.05 -0.26
CA LEU A 345 2.40 16.39 0.28
C LEU A 345 1.32 17.35 -0.23
N ALA A 346 0.94 17.29 -1.50
CA ALA A 346 -0.11 18.12 -2.08
C ALA A 346 -1.46 17.90 -1.38
N GLY A 347 -1.74 16.68 -0.90
CA GLY A 347 -2.91 16.40 -0.07
C GLY A 347 -2.93 17.22 1.24
N LEU A 348 -1.78 17.39 1.89
CA LEU A 348 -1.63 18.29 3.03
C LEU A 348 -1.71 19.76 2.57
N GLY A 349 -0.99 20.11 1.51
CA GLY A 349 -0.95 21.45 0.93
C GLY A 349 -2.33 22.01 0.59
N LEU A 350 -3.23 21.16 0.09
CA LEU A 350 -4.60 21.50 -0.26
C LEU A 350 -5.42 22.02 0.93
N SER A 351 -5.06 21.61 2.16
CA SER A 351 -5.69 22.13 3.38
C SER A 351 -5.42 23.63 3.59
N PHE A 352 -4.31 24.14 3.05
CA PHE A 352 -3.87 25.53 3.17
C PHE A 352 -4.36 26.44 2.04
N VAL A 353 -4.79 25.88 0.92
CA VAL A 353 -5.31 26.68 -0.20
C VAL A 353 -6.76 27.12 0.09
N PRO A 354 -7.12 28.40 -0.14
CA PRO A 354 -8.50 28.89 0.05
C PRO A 354 -9.40 28.45 -1.13
N LEU A 355 -9.67 27.15 -1.23
CA LEU A 355 -10.57 26.56 -2.22
C LEU A 355 -11.90 26.12 -1.58
N PRO A 356 -13.04 26.25 -2.30
CA PRO A 356 -14.30 25.62 -1.90
C PRO A 356 -14.15 24.11 -1.69
N SER A 357 -14.88 23.53 -0.72
CA SER A 357 -14.79 22.10 -0.38
C SER A 357 -14.94 21.20 -1.60
N ILE A 358 -15.93 21.46 -2.45
CA ILE A 358 -16.18 20.69 -3.68
C ILE A 358 -14.93 20.64 -4.58
N ILE A 359 -14.18 21.73 -4.67
CA ILE A 359 -12.96 21.77 -5.46
C ILE A 359 -11.85 20.99 -4.76
N LYS A 360 -11.71 21.12 -3.43
CA LYS A 360 -10.74 20.33 -2.66
C LYS A 360 -11.03 18.83 -2.80
N ASP A 361 -12.28 18.41 -2.68
CA ASP A 361 -12.69 17.01 -2.79
C ASP A 361 -12.37 16.44 -4.19
N ASN A 362 -12.53 17.24 -5.25
CA ASN A 362 -12.15 16.84 -6.61
C ASN A 362 -10.63 16.67 -6.76
N VAL A 363 -9.83 17.60 -6.24
CA VAL A 363 -8.36 17.53 -6.32
C VAL A 363 -7.84 16.39 -5.46
N ASP A 364 -8.38 16.22 -4.26
CA ASP A 364 -8.04 15.11 -3.36
C ASP A 364 -8.39 13.76 -4.00
N GLY A 365 -9.55 13.65 -4.67
CA GLY A 365 -9.92 12.48 -5.46
C GLY A 365 -8.94 12.20 -6.60
N PHE A 366 -8.52 13.23 -7.34
CA PHE A 366 -7.49 13.14 -8.37
C PHE A 366 -6.15 12.68 -7.80
N ILE A 367 -5.65 13.31 -6.73
CA ILE A 367 -4.40 12.94 -6.03
C ILE A 367 -4.43 11.47 -5.62
N LYS A 368 -5.51 11.04 -4.94
CA LYS A 368 -5.67 9.66 -4.46
C LYS A 368 -5.68 8.64 -5.58
N SER A 369 -6.18 9.01 -6.77
CA SER A 369 -6.29 8.10 -7.91
C SER A 369 -4.95 7.65 -8.48
N TYR A 370 -3.88 8.44 -8.30
CA TYR A 370 -2.57 8.18 -8.89
C TYR A 370 -1.74 7.10 -8.21
N TYR A 371 -1.96 6.82 -6.92
CA TYR A 371 -0.99 5.98 -6.20
C TYR A 371 -1.57 5.17 -5.06
N LYS A 372 -2.69 5.58 -4.45
CA LYS A 372 -3.16 4.95 -3.21
C LYS A 372 -3.49 3.47 -3.42
N GLN A 373 -4.13 3.14 -4.54
CA GLN A 373 -4.47 1.75 -4.85
C GLN A 373 -3.29 0.97 -5.45
N GLN A 374 -2.42 1.64 -6.21
CA GLN A 374 -1.22 1.04 -6.80
C GLN A 374 -0.23 0.57 -5.73
N GLN A 375 -0.02 1.39 -4.69
CA GLN A 375 0.79 1.00 -3.54
C GLN A 375 0.24 -0.25 -2.83
N ILE A 376 -1.06 -0.50 -2.88
CA ILE A 376 -1.62 -1.71 -2.26
C ILE A 376 -1.26 -2.95 -3.10
N THR A 377 -1.39 -2.86 -4.42
CA THR A 377 -1.17 -3.99 -5.35
C THR A 377 0.32 -4.34 -5.49
N GLU A 378 1.23 -3.39 -5.30
CA GLU A 378 2.70 -3.60 -5.31
C GLU A 378 3.21 -4.66 -4.34
N GLY A 379 2.44 -5.05 -3.34
CA GLY A 379 2.77 -6.22 -2.51
C GLY A 379 2.99 -7.47 -3.36
N ALA A 380 2.23 -7.66 -4.43
CA ALA A 380 2.41 -8.77 -5.37
C ALA A 380 3.72 -8.65 -6.17
N LEU A 381 4.14 -7.41 -6.50
CA LEU A 381 5.40 -7.16 -7.20
C LEU A 381 6.61 -7.48 -6.32
N ILE A 382 6.51 -7.16 -5.02
CA ILE A 382 7.52 -7.56 -4.03
C ILE A 382 7.55 -9.07 -3.86
N GLY A 383 6.39 -9.74 -3.85
CA GLY A 383 6.33 -11.21 -3.87
C GLY A 383 7.12 -11.79 -5.05
N TYR A 384 6.93 -11.24 -6.25
CA TYR A 384 7.65 -11.67 -7.45
C TYR A 384 9.17 -11.52 -7.32
N PHE A 385 9.66 -10.35 -6.93
CA PHE A 385 11.11 -10.15 -6.81
C PHE A 385 11.72 -10.94 -5.66
N GLU A 386 10.96 -11.20 -4.58
CA GLU A 386 11.37 -12.10 -3.49
C GLU A 386 11.48 -13.56 -3.97
N MET A 387 10.50 -14.03 -4.75
CA MET A 387 10.53 -15.37 -5.33
C MET A 387 11.64 -15.56 -6.36
N ASN A 388 12.08 -14.50 -7.05
CA ASN A 388 13.13 -14.54 -8.07
C ASN A 388 14.53 -14.09 -7.58
N ASP A 389 14.71 -13.85 -6.28
CA ASP A 389 15.99 -13.41 -5.70
C ASP A 389 16.55 -12.10 -6.29
N ASP A 390 15.66 -11.20 -6.76
CA ASP A 390 16.03 -9.89 -7.27
C ASP A 390 16.08 -8.84 -6.14
N ASP A 391 17.15 -8.92 -5.35
CA ASP A 391 17.42 -8.02 -4.23
C ASP A 391 17.51 -6.55 -4.64
N TYR A 392 17.94 -6.27 -5.87
CA TYR A 392 18.01 -4.91 -6.39
C TYR A 392 16.60 -4.35 -6.55
N MET A 393 15.74 -5.05 -7.31
CA MET A 393 14.37 -4.60 -7.53
C MET A 393 13.54 -4.59 -6.24
N LEU A 394 13.79 -5.51 -5.30
CA LEU A 394 13.19 -5.44 -3.97
C LEU A 394 13.50 -4.13 -3.25
N ARG A 395 14.75 -3.67 -3.28
CA ARG A 395 15.14 -2.39 -2.66
C ARG A 395 14.53 -1.21 -3.40
N GLU A 396 14.56 -1.23 -4.73
CA GLU A 396 14.01 -0.15 -5.55
C GLU A 396 12.51 0.03 -5.30
N ILE A 397 11.70 -1.02 -5.42
CA ILE A 397 10.25 -0.96 -5.19
C ILE A 397 9.92 -0.58 -3.75
N ARG A 398 10.62 -1.13 -2.75
CA ARG A 398 10.44 -0.73 -1.34
C ARG A 398 10.74 0.75 -1.12
N SER A 399 11.73 1.31 -1.82
CA SER A 399 12.10 2.72 -1.68
C SER A 399 11.03 3.67 -2.24
N GLN A 400 10.14 3.20 -3.11
CA GLN A 400 9.01 3.95 -3.66
C GLN A 400 7.79 3.95 -2.73
N TYR A 401 7.85 3.15 -1.66
CA TYR A 401 6.78 3.00 -0.70
C TYR A 401 6.79 4.13 0.33
N ILE A 402 5.66 4.82 0.48
CA ILE A 402 5.54 5.95 1.41
C ILE A 402 5.13 5.50 2.81
N ASN A 403 4.62 4.29 2.97
CA ASN A 403 4.16 3.80 4.25
C ASN A 403 5.35 3.33 5.11
N PRO A 404 5.67 4.02 6.22
CA PRO A 404 6.74 3.62 7.11
C PRO A 404 6.36 2.40 7.97
N PHE A 405 5.12 1.91 7.86
CA PHE A 405 4.65 0.74 8.61
C PHE A 405 4.99 -0.59 7.91
N MET A 406 5.68 -0.58 6.76
CA MET A 406 6.07 -1.80 6.02
C MET A 406 7.20 -2.60 6.66
#